data_AF-A0A7Y2EQM3-F1
#
_entry.id   AF-A0A7Y2EQM3-F1
#
_cell.length_a   1.000
_cell.length_b   1.000
_cell.length_c   1.000
_cell.angle_alpha   90.00
_cell.angle_beta   90.00
_cell.angle_gamma   90.00
#
_symmetry.space_group_name_H-M   'P 1'
#
loop_
_entity.id
_entity.type
_entity.pdbx_description
1 polymer ?
#
loop_
_entity_poly.entity_id
_entity_poly.type
_entity_poly.pdbx_seq_one_letter_code
_entity_poly.pdbx_strand_id
1 'polypeptide(L)'
;MQKIFRLALPAAAAAVALTFSMCSANKPAAPQDHTSEIRRGSVVEQTVHRGRIEARREVTIVSQFKGFATVTRLAPEGSIVRSGDVIARFDASDLEREILKLEEEFALAQSDLDSLLNATIPMELGELHMDMRKFSDAVAAEQQFLADSQALATENIVSPIEVEQQRAKVGQLEAEQAGIQQRLELTRSYLH
;
A
#
# COMPACT_ATOMS: atom_id res chain seq x y z
N MET A 1 -15.78 49.05 -155.34
CA MET A 1 -14.42 48.42 -155.33
C MET A 1 -13.88 48.48 -153.91
N GLN A 2 -13.04 47.52 -153.47
CA GLN A 2 -12.20 47.45 -152.23
C GLN A 2 -12.84 47.89 -150.87
N LYS A 3 -12.95 47.04 -149.82
CA LYS A 3 -11.91 46.51 -148.89
C LYS A 3 -11.13 47.65 -148.16
N ILE A 4 -10.81 47.67 -146.85
CA ILE A 4 -10.54 46.68 -145.75
C ILE A 4 -10.98 47.37 -144.39
N PHE A 5 -11.46 46.82 -143.24
CA PHE A 5 -11.70 45.48 -142.60
C PHE A 5 -10.79 45.12 -141.38
N ARG A 6 -11.35 44.46 -140.32
CA ARG A 6 -10.74 43.96 -139.03
C ARG A 6 -10.66 44.98 -137.85
N LEU A 7 -10.72 44.63 -136.55
CA LEU A 7 -10.91 43.34 -135.81
C LEU A 7 -11.53 43.55 -134.39
N ALA A 8 -11.76 42.45 -133.63
CA ALA A 8 -12.05 42.32 -132.17
C ALA A 8 -13.50 42.60 -131.72
N LEU A 9 -14.04 42.03 -130.62
CA LEU A 9 -13.48 41.15 -129.58
C LEU A 9 -14.57 40.19 -129.00
N PRO A 10 -14.32 38.87 -128.82
CA PRO A 10 -15.21 37.97 -128.07
C PRO A 10 -14.57 37.46 -126.76
N ALA A 11 -15.07 37.91 -125.59
CA ALA A 11 -14.47 37.54 -124.29
C ALA A 11 -15.46 37.24 -123.13
N ALA A 12 -16.76 37.55 -123.26
CA ALA A 12 -17.68 37.59 -122.11
C ALA A 12 -18.26 36.22 -121.66
N ALA A 13 -18.25 35.20 -122.51
CA ALA A 13 -19.06 33.99 -122.29
C ALA A 13 -18.49 32.99 -121.27
N ALA A 14 -17.19 33.01 -120.99
CA ALA A 14 -16.52 31.97 -120.19
C ALA A 14 -16.69 32.11 -118.67
N ALA A 15 -16.97 33.33 -118.16
CA ALA A 15 -16.92 33.62 -116.73
C ALA A 15 -18.11 33.08 -115.92
N VAL A 16 -19.27 32.88 -116.55
CA VAL A 16 -20.53 32.55 -115.85
C VAL A 16 -20.65 31.06 -115.52
N ALA A 17 -19.98 30.17 -116.26
CA ALA A 17 -20.06 28.73 -116.05
C ALA A 17 -19.27 28.24 -114.81
N LEU A 18 -18.24 28.97 -114.39
CA LEU A 18 -17.33 28.54 -113.32
C LEU A 18 -17.83 28.88 -111.90
N THR A 19 -18.68 29.90 -111.75
CA THR A 19 -19.16 30.35 -110.43
C THR A 19 -20.25 29.46 -109.82
N PHE A 20 -20.99 28.70 -110.64
CA PHE A 20 -22.08 27.85 -110.16
C PHE A 20 -21.64 26.48 -109.59
N SER A 21 -20.38 26.08 -109.81
CA SER A 21 -19.86 24.76 -109.40
C SER A 21 -19.34 24.70 -107.97
N MET A 22 -19.43 25.79 -107.19
CA MET A 22 -18.71 25.94 -105.90
C MET A 22 -19.61 25.95 -104.65
N CYS A 23 -20.88 25.56 -104.78
CA CYS A 23 -21.88 25.62 -103.69
C CYS A 23 -22.49 24.26 -103.29
N SER A 24 -21.84 23.12 -103.58
CA SER A 24 -22.41 21.78 -103.29
C SER A 24 -21.40 20.80 -102.66
N ALA A 25 -20.93 21.12 -101.45
CA ALA A 25 -20.14 20.20 -100.62
C ALA A 25 -20.16 20.58 -99.13
N ASN A 26 -21.30 20.40 -98.45
CA ASN A 26 -21.30 20.39 -96.98
C ASN A 26 -22.32 19.39 -96.41
N LYS A 27 -21.86 18.15 -96.19
CA LYS A 27 -22.61 17.12 -95.47
C LYS A 27 -22.27 17.24 -93.98
N PRO A 28 -23.22 17.48 -93.06
CA PRO A 28 -22.92 17.48 -91.64
C PRO A 28 -22.44 16.09 -91.22
N ALA A 29 -21.33 16.03 -90.49
CA ALA A 29 -20.84 14.79 -89.90
C ALA A 29 -21.76 14.36 -88.75
N ALA A 30 -22.02 13.05 -88.65
CA ALA A 30 -22.76 12.50 -87.52
C ALA A 30 -21.93 12.57 -86.23
N PRO A 31 -22.55 12.66 -85.04
CA PRO A 31 -21.83 12.59 -83.76
C PRO A 31 -21.02 11.31 -83.64
N GLN A 32 -19.81 11.41 -83.08
CA GLN A 32 -19.00 10.24 -82.70
C GLN A 32 -19.21 9.96 -81.22
N ASP A 33 -20.00 8.93 -80.90
CA ASP A 33 -20.20 8.50 -79.52
C ASP A 33 -18.95 7.77 -79.00
N HIS A 34 -18.23 8.42 -78.07
CA HIS A 34 -17.04 7.86 -77.44
C HIS A 34 -17.40 6.83 -76.36
N THR A 35 -17.58 5.56 -76.79
CA THR A 35 -17.84 4.43 -75.90
C THR A 35 -16.57 3.66 -75.56
N SER A 36 -16.37 3.33 -74.28
CA SER A 36 -15.21 2.57 -73.78
C SER A 36 -15.65 1.21 -73.22
N GLU A 37 -14.87 0.15 -73.51
CA GLU A 37 -15.16 -1.20 -73.02
C GLU A 37 -14.84 -1.34 -71.51
N ILE A 38 -15.88 -1.47 -70.68
CA ILE A 38 -15.71 -1.67 -69.22
C ILE A 38 -15.62 -3.15 -68.89
N ARG A 39 -14.51 -3.57 -68.29
CA ARG A 39 -14.31 -4.95 -67.77
C ARG A 39 -14.42 -4.97 -66.25
N ARG A 40 -15.07 -6.01 -65.71
CA ARG A 40 -15.12 -6.24 -64.25
C ARG A 40 -13.79 -6.80 -63.75
N GLY A 41 -13.29 -6.24 -62.65
CA GLY A 41 -12.09 -6.69 -61.95
C GLY A 41 -12.22 -6.41 -60.44
N SER A 42 -11.23 -6.82 -59.65
CA SER A 42 -11.20 -6.51 -58.22
C SER A 42 -10.86 -5.04 -58.00
N VAL A 43 -11.79 -4.28 -57.42
CA VAL A 43 -11.55 -2.89 -56.99
C VAL A 43 -11.17 -2.94 -55.52
N VAL A 44 -9.91 -2.55 -55.21
CA VAL A 44 -9.44 -2.40 -53.84
C VAL A 44 -9.55 -0.93 -53.46
N GLU A 45 -10.59 -0.59 -52.69
CA GLU A 45 -10.73 0.75 -52.12
C GLU A 45 -9.84 0.87 -50.87
N GLN A 46 -9.01 1.92 -50.82
CA GLN A 46 -8.17 2.25 -49.65
C GLN A 46 -8.57 3.62 -49.09
N THR A 47 -9.37 3.62 -48.04
CA THR A 47 -9.79 4.85 -47.34
C THR A 47 -8.78 5.23 -46.26
N VAL A 48 -8.16 6.41 -46.39
CA VAL A 48 -7.19 6.92 -45.39
C VAL A 48 -7.94 7.70 -44.31
N HIS A 49 -8.15 7.07 -43.16
CA HIS A 49 -8.75 7.71 -41.99
C HIS A 49 -7.70 8.29 -41.05
N ARG A 50 -7.98 9.45 -40.45
CA ARG A 50 -7.20 10.01 -39.34
C ARG A 50 -7.98 9.79 -38.04
N GLY A 51 -7.29 9.31 -37.00
CA GLY A 51 -7.86 9.07 -35.67
C GLY A 51 -6.77 9.19 -34.59
N ARG A 52 -7.20 9.23 -33.33
CA ARG A 52 -6.30 9.22 -32.16
C ARG A 52 -6.19 7.81 -31.59
N ILE A 53 -4.98 7.39 -31.23
CA ILE A 53 -4.76 6.18 -30.43
C ILE A 53 -4.89 6.57 -28.96
N GLU A 54 -5.67 5.82 -28.21
CA GLU A 54 -5.98 6.09 -26.79
C GLU A 54 -5.79 4.81 -25.97
N ALA A 55 -5.42 4.96 -24.70
CA ALA A 55 -5.17 3.82 -23.83
C ALA A 55 -6.50 3.13 -23.46
N ARG A 56 -6.64 1.83 -23.78
CA ARG A 56 -7.84 1.04 -23.41
C ARG A 56 -8.06 0.94 -21.90
N ARG A 57 -7.01 1.14 -21.11
CA ARG A 57 -7.02 1.26 -19.65
C ARG A 57 -5.85 2.16 -19.25
N GLU A 58 -6.13 3.13 -18.40
CA GLU A 58 -5.16 3.99 -17.74
C GLU A 58 -5.24 3.75 -16.23
N VAL A 59 -4.10 3.77 -15.53
CA VAL A 59 -4.02 3.58 -14.07
C VAL A 59 -2.91 4.44 -13.51
N THR A 60 -3.26 5.44 -12.70
CA THR A 60 -2.29 6.24 -11.94
C THR A 60 -1.76 5.42 -10.77
N ILE A 61 -0.45 5.16 -10.75
CA ILE A 61 0.22 4.48 -9.64
C ILE A 61 0.80 5.54 -8.70
N VAL A 62 0.48 5.45 -7.42
CA VAL A 62 0.97 6.36 -6.36
C VAL A 62 1.65 5.56 -5.25
N SER A 63 2.61 6.17 -4.56
CA SER A 63 3.21 5.54 -3.37
C SER A 63 2.20 5.51 -2.22
N GLN A 64 2.18 4.40 -1.48
CA GLN A 64 1.41 4.28 -0.23
C GLN A 64 2.22 4.70 1.00
N PHE A 65 3.52 4.99 0.82
CA PHE A 65 4.38 5.43 1.92
C PHE A 65 3.97 6.82 2.42
N LYS A 66 3.83 6.96 3.74
CA LYS A 66 3.40 8.20 4.41
C LYS A 66 4.60 8.99 4.90
N GLY A 67 5.22 9.75 4.02
CA GLY A 67 6.34 10.62 4.35
C GLY A 67 7.04 11.18 3.11
N PHE A 68 8.10 11.94 3.33
CA PHE A 68 9.03 12.29 2.27
C PHE A 68 9.99 11.12 2.06
N ALA A 69 10.16 10.68 0.81
CA ALA A 69 11.07 9.58 0.47
C ALA A 69 11.77 9.88 -0.86
N THR A 70 13.10 9.84 -0.86
CA THR A 70 13.93 10.08 -2.05
C THR A 70 13.82 8.90 -3.01
N VAL A 71 13.54 9.15 -4.29
CA VAL A 71 13.54 8.09 -5.32
C VAL A 71 14.98 7.78 -5.71
N THR A 72 15.45 6.57 -5.41
CA THR A 72 16.81 6.08 -5.70
C THR A 72 16.91 5.39 -7.07
N ARG A 73 15.78 4.89 -7.60
CA ARG A 73 15.65 4.39 -8.98
C ARG A 73 14.25 4.64 -9.50
N LEU A 74 14.13 5.08 -10.75
CA LEU A 74 12.91 5.07 -11.54
C LEU A 74 13.13 4.18 -12.79
N ALA A 75 12.08 3.51 -13.26
CA ALA A 75 12.12 2.80 -14.55
C ALA A 75 12.16 3.81 -15.72
N PRO A 76 12.82 3.48 -16.85
CA PRO A 76 12.85 4.37 -18.02
C PRO A 76 11.46 4.65 -18.59
N GLU A 77 11.25 5.86 -19.08
CA GLU A 77 10.01 6.23 -19.78
C GLU A 77 9.80 5.36 -21.03
N GLY A 78 8.54 5.02 -21.32
CA GLY A 78 8.19 4.11 -22.41
C GLY A 78 8.55 2.63 -22.20
N SER A 79 9.08 2.24 -21.03
CA SER A 79 9.37 0.84 -20.73
C SER A 79 8.09 -0.02 -20.62
N ILE A 80 8.15 -1.25 -21.14
CA ILE A 80 7.06 -2.22 -21.04
C ILE A 80 7.24 -3.00 -19.73
N VAL A 81 6.33 -2.79 -18.79
CA VAL A 81 6.34 -3.41 -17.45
C VAL A 81 5.17 -4.38 -17.25
N ARG A 82 5.34 -5.32 -16.32
CA ARG A 82 4.39 -6.35 -15.91
C ARG A 82 3.95 -6.14 -14.46
N SER A 83 2.91 -6.84 -14.03
CA SER A 83 2.51 -6.86 -12.63
C SER A 83 3.62 -7.50 -11.78
N GLY A 84 4.06 -6.80 -10.73
CA GLY A 84 5.20 -7.18 -9.89
C GLY A 84 6.53 -6.49 -10.24
N ASP A 85 6.64 -5.81 -11.39
CA ASP A 85 7.87 -5.11 -11.77
C ASP A 85 8.08 -3.83 -10.93
N VAL A 86 9.32 -3.62 -10.47
CA VAL A 86 9.69 -2.47 -9.63
C VAL A 86 9.89 -1.22 -10.48
N ILE A 87 8.80 -0.46 -10.69
CA ILE A 87 8.80 0.80 -11.45
C ILE A 87 9.56 1.94 -10.74
N ALA A 88 9.64 1.91 -9.41
CA ALA A 88 10.34 2.88 -8.59
C ALA A 88 10.91 2.21 -7.33
N ARG A 89 12.05 2.71 -6.85
CA ARG A 89 12.63 2.37 -5.55
C ARG A 89 12.89 3.66 -4.78
N PHE A 90 12.55 3.65 -3.50
CA PHE A 90 12.83 4.73 -2.56
C PHE A 90 14.10 4.43 -1.77
N ASP A 91 14.69 5.45 -1.15
CA ASP A 91 15.64 5.26 -0.06
C ASP A 91 14.90 4.71 1.18
N ALA A 92 15.50 3.72 1.83
CA ALA A 92 14.97 3.08 3.03
C ALA A 92 15.89 3.28 4.25
N SER A 93 17.02 3.98 4.09
CA SER A 93 18.10 4.07 5.10
C SER A 93 17.64 4.57 6.47
N ASP A 94 16.64 5.46 6.53
CA ASP A 94 16.05 5.93 7.79
C ASP A 94 15.14 4.88 8.44
N LEU A 95 14.33 4.16 7.64
CA LEU A 95 13.45 3.09 8.13
C LEU A 95 14.26 1.89 8.59
N GLU A 96 15.34 1.54 7.89
CA GLU A 96 16.26 0.47 8.29
C GLU A 96 16.94 0.79 9.63
N ARG A 97 17.32 2.06 9.86
CA ARG A 97 17.80 2.53 11.18
C ARG A 97 16.73 2.50 12.27
N GLU A 98 15.49 2.90 11.94
CA GLU A 98 14.37 2.89 12.89
C GLU A 98 13.98 1.45 13.29
N ILE A 99 13.97 0.52 12.33
CA ILE A 99 13.74 -0.91 12.58
C ILE A 99 14.83 -1.47 13.50
N LEU A 100 16.11 -1.26 13.19
CA LEU A 100 17.22 -1.76 14.02
C LEU A 100 17.13 -1.22 15.47
N LYS A 101 16.80 0.07 15.64
CA LYS A 101 16.59 0.66 16.96
C LYS A 101 15.41 0.01 17.71
N LEU A 102 14.30 -0.26 17.02
CA LEU A 102 13.14 -0.93 17.61
C LEU A 102 13.42 -2.40 17.94
N GLU A 103 14.26 -3.09 17.17
CA GLU A 103 14.74 -4.44 17.45
C GLU A 103 15.67 -4.47 18.69
N GLU A 104 16.56 -3.48 18.84
CA GLU A 104 17.38 -3.29 20.05
C GLU A 104 16.52 -2.98 21.29
N GLU A 105 15.57 -2.06 21.19
CA GLU A 105 14.64 -1.71 22.29
C GLU A 105 13.74 -2.90 22.68
N PHE A 106 13.29 -3.71 21.71
CA PHE A 106 12.54 -4.94 21.96
C PHE A 106 13.39 -6.02 22.64
N ALA A 107 14.63 -6.23 22.17
CA ALA A 107 15.54 -7.22 22.77
C ALA A 107 15.92 -6.87 24.22
N LEU A 108 16.11 -5.57 24.51
CA LEU A 108 16.31 -5.08 25.88
C LEU A 108 15.08 -5.38 26.76
N ALA A 109 13.89 -4.95 26.33
CA ALA A 109 12.65 -5.17 27.07
C ALA A 109 12.33 -6.66 27.28
N GLN A 110 12.69 -7.53 26.32
CA GLN A 110 12.57 -8.99 26.46
C GLN A 110 13.56 -9.55 27.50
N SER A 111 14.80 -9.04 27.55
CA SER A 111 15.79 -9.42 28.56
C SER A 111 15.40 -8.95 29.97
N ASP A 112 14.83 -7.75 30.09
CA ASP A 112 14.32 -7.22 31.37
C ASP A 112 13.14 -8.05 31.89
N LEU A 113 12.22 -8.44 30.99
CA LEU A 113 11.10 -9.33 31.33
C LEU A 113 11.57 -10.72 31.80
N ASP A 114 12.55 -11.32 31.11
CA ASP A 114 13.12 -12.61 31.50
C ASP A 114 13.80 -12.53 32.88
N SER A 115 14.58 -11.48 33.12
CA SER A 115 15.20 -11.19 34.42
C SER A 115 14.17 -11.06 35.56
N LEU A 116 13.08 -10.32 35.33
CA LEU A 116 12.00 -10.17 36.31
C LEU A 116 11.31 -11.51 36.63
N LEU A 117 10.98 -12.29 35.60
CA LEU A 117 10.27 -13.57 35.76
C LEU A 117 11.15 -14.68 36.37
N ASN A 118 12.43 -14.75 35.99
CA ASN A 118 13.31 -15.86 36.36
C ASN A 118 14.19 -15.58 37.60
N ALA A 119 14.46 -14.32 37.92
CA ALA A 119 15.31 -13.94 39.06
C ALA A 119 14.56 -13.12 40.12
N THR A 120 14.00 -11.95 39.76
CA THR A 120 13.46 -11.00 40.75
C THR A 120 12.22 -11.54 41.47
N ILE A 121 11.16 -11.90 40.73
CA ILE A 121 9.89 -12.33 41.32
C ILE A 121 10.04 -13.64 42.13
N PRO A 122 10.80 -14.67 41.68
CA PRO A 122 11.06 -15.86 42.48
C PRO A 122 11.85 -15.57 43.77
N MET A 123 12.76 -14.59 43.76
CA MET A 123 13.52 -14.18 44.94
C MET A 123 12.63 -13.47 45.95
N GLU A 124 11.84 -12.48 45.53
CA GLU A 124 10.88 -11.77 46.40
C GLU A 124 9.84 -12.74 47.00
N LEU A 125 9.30 -13.66 46.21
CA LEU A 125 8.41 -14.70 46.70
C LEU A 125 9.13 -15.63 47.70
N GLY A 126 10.41 -15.94 47.48
CA GLY A 126 11.22 -16.71 48.42
C GLY A 126 11.38 -16.02 49.78
N GLU A 127 11.72 -14.73 49.77
CA GLU A 127 11.84 -13.90 50.98
C GLU A 127 10.52 -13.81 51.75
N LEU A 128 9.41 -13.53 51.05
CA LEU A 128 8.07 -13.45 51.68
C LEU A 128 7.61 -14.79 52.27
N HIS A 129 7.95 -15.94 51.67
CA HIS A 129 7.68 -17.25 52.27
C HIS A 129 8.55 -17.51 53.52
N MET A 130 9.79 -17.02 53.54
CA MET A 130 10.69 -17.17 54.69
C MET A 130 10.25 -16.31 55.88
N ASP A 131 9.88 -15.05 55.63
CA ASP A 131 9.31 -14.19 56.67
C ASP A 131 7.94 -14.72 57.15
N MET A 132 7.05 -15.16 56.24
CA MET A 132 5.79 -15.80 56.62
C MET A 132 5.99 -17.00 57.56
N ARG A 133 6.97 -17.87 57.29
CA ARG A 133 7.32 -18.98 58.18
C ARG A 133 7.81 -18.49 59.53
N LYS A 134 8.80 -17.58 59.55
CA LYS A 134 9.37 -17.00 60.76
C LYS A 134 8.30 -16.37 61.67
N PHE A 135 7.34 -15.64 61.11
CA PHE A 135 6.23 -15.07 61.88
C PHE A 135 5.21 -16.13 62.31
N SER A 136 4.89 -17.11 61.47
CA SER A 136 4.04 -18.24 61.86
C SER A 136 4.63 -19.07 63.02
N ASP A 137 5.94 -19.32 63.00
CA ASP A 137 6.67 -20.04 64.05
C ASP A 137 6.70 -19.22 65.35
N ALA A 138 6.89 -17.90 65.25
CA ALA A 138 6.86 -16.98 66.39
C ALA A 138 5.45 -16.87 67.02
N VAL A 139 4.40 -16.73 66.19
CA VAL A 139 3.00 -16.73 66.65
C VAL A 139 2.67 -18.04 67.35
N ALA A 140 3.03 -19.19 66.78
CA ALA A 140 2.76 -20.50 67.40
C ALA A 140 3.46 -20.67 68.76
N ALA A 141 4.72 -20.22 68.89
CA ALA A 141 5.44 -20.23 70.17
C ALA A 141 4.79 -19.29 71.20
N GLU A 142 4.44 -18.06 70.79
CA GLU A 142 3.86 -17.04 71.67
C GLU A 142 2.43 -17.41 72.13
N GLN A 143 1.65 -18.07 71.26
CA GLN A 143 0.34 -18.66 71.57
C GLN A 143 0.46 -19.80 72.58
N GLN A 144 1.49 -20.66 72.48
CA GLN A 144 1.74 -21.71 73.49
C GLN A 144 2.06 -21.08 74.86
N PHE A 145 2.97 -20.10 74.92
CA PHE A 145 3.25 -19.35 76.16
C PHE A 145 1.99 -18.66 76.72
N LEU A 146 1.11 -18.13 75.86
CA LEU A 146 -0.16 -17.56 76.28
C LEU A 146 -1.11 -18.59 76.89
N ALA A 147 -1.19 -19.80 76.32
CA ALA A 147 -1.99 -20.90 76.87
C ALA A 147 -1.45 -21.38 78.23
N ASP A 148 -0.14 -21.55 78.36
CA ASP A 148 0.50 -21.96 79.61
C ASP A 148 0.30 -20.90 80.72
N SER A 149 0.47 -19.61 80.39
CA SER A 149 0.17 -18.50 81.32
C SER A 149 -1.30 -18.40 81.72
N GLN A 150 -2.24 -18.75 80.83
CA GLN A 150 -3.68 -18.82 81.17
C GLN A 150 -3.98 -19.95 82.16
N ALA A 151 -3.32 -21.11 82.01
CA ALA A 151 -3.43 -22.20 82.98
C ALA A 151 -2.88 -21.79 84.36
N LEU A 152 -1.67 -21.22 84.40
CA LEU A 152 -1.03 -20.77 85.65
C LEU A 152 -1.78 -19.61 86.34
N ALA A 153 -2.42 -18.72 85.57
CA ALA A 153 -3.29 -17.68 86.14
C ALA A 153 -4.57 -18.26 86.77
N THR A 154 -5.09 -19.37 86.23
CA THR A 154 -6.23 -20.10 86.85
C THR A 154 -5.85 -20.69 88.21
N GLU A 155 -4.58 -21.07 88.39
CA GLU A 155 -4.02 -21.52 89.67
C GLU A 155 -3.60 -20.36 90.61
N ASN A 156 -3.82 -19.10 90.23
CA ASN A 156 -3.33 -17.87 90.89
C ASN A 156 -1.79 -17.78 91.02
N ILE A 157 -1.06 -18.48 90.16
CA ILE A 157 0.42 -18.44 90.12
C ILE A 157 0.91 -17.22 89.30
N VAL A 158 0.17 -16.86 88.25
CA VAL A 158 0.50 -15.77 87.31
C VAL A 158 -0.52 -14.63 87.41
N SER A 159 -0.07 -13.39 87.21
CA SER A 159 -0.94 -12.20 87.27
C SER A 159 -1.85 -12.08 86.04
N PRO A 160 -3.14 -11.71 86.19
CA PRO A 160 -4.01 -11.42 85.04
C PRO A 160 -3.47 -10.33 84.11
N ILE A 161 -2.67 -9.39 84.63
CA ILE A 161 -2.03 -8.33 83.85
C ILE A 161 -0.95 -8.91 82.91
N GLU A 162 -0.25 -9.96 83.36
CA GLU A 162 0.79 -10.65 82.58
C GLU A 162 0.17 -11.46 81.44
N VAL A 163 -0.99 -12.09 81.68
CA VAL A 163 -1.79 -12.77 80.64
C VAL A 163 -2.28 -11.78 79.56
N GLU A 164 -2.74 -10.59 79.94
CA GLU A 164 -3.17 -9.57 78.96
C GLU A 164 -1.98 -8.93 78.21
N GLN A 165 -0.82 -8.76 78.86
CA GLN A 165 0.41 -8.36 78.15
C GLN A 165 0.84 -9.42 77.12
N GLN A 166 0.80 -10.69 77.51
CA GLN A 166 1.12 -11.82 76.65
C GLN A 166 0.12 -11.91 75.47
N ARG A 167 -1.17 -11.71 75.73
CA ARG A 167 -2.21 -11.63 74.68
C ARG A 167 -1.98 -10.46 73.71
N ALA A 168 -1.62 -9.29 74.22
CA ALA A 168 -1.33 -8.13 73.38
C ALA A 168 -0.12 -8.38 72.46
N LYS A 169 0.91 -9.10 72.94
CA LYS A 169 2.07 -9.49 72.14
C LYS A 169 1.72 -10.54 71.06
N VAL A 170 0.89 -11.53 71.37
CA VAL A 170 0.35 -12.47 70.36
C VAL A 170 -0.39 -11.70 69.26
N GLY A 171 -1.32 -10.81 69.62
CA GLY A 171 -2.09 -10.03 68.66
C GLY A 171 -1.26 -9.08 67.79
N GLN A 172 -0.10 -8.62 68.26
CA GLN A 172 0.86 -7.86 67.45
C GLN A 172 1.51 -8.74 66.38
N LEU A 173 2.01 -9.92 66.77
CA LEU A 173 2.63 -10.86 65.84
C LEU A 173 1.64 -11.41 64.80
N GLU A 174 0.38 -11.66 65.19
CA GLU A 174 -0.70 -12.05 64.29
C GLU A 174 -1.02 -10.95 63.25
N ALA A 175 -1.01 -9.68 63.67
CA ALA A 175 -1.22 -8.55 62.76
C ALA A 175 -0.04 -8.37 61.77
N GLU A 176 1.21 -8.56 62.22
CA GLU A 176 2.39 -8.54 61.35
C GLU A 176 2.37 -9.71 60.34
N GLN A 177 2.01 -10.92 60.80
CA GLN A 177 1.82 -12.09 59.93
C GLN A 177 0.74 -11.83 58.87
N ALA A 178 -0.42 -11.29 59.24
CA ALA A 178 -1.49 -10.97 58.31
C ALA A 178 -1.07 -9.94 57.26
N GLY A 179 -0.27 -8.92 57.64
CA GLY A 179 0.28 -7.94 56.70
C GLY A 179 1.24 -8.55 55.68
N ILE A 180 2.02 -9.56 56.07
CA ILE A 180 2.91 -10.30 55.16
C ILE A 180 2.10 -11.25 54.27
N GLN A 181 1.05 -11.90 54.80
CA GLN A 181 0.14 -12.73 54.01
C GLN A 181 -0.53 -11.92 52.89
N GLN A 182 -1.07 -10.75 53.23
CA GLN A 182 -1.68 -9.85 52.24
C GLN A 182 -0.65 -9.41 51.19
N ARG A 183 0.59 -9.10 51.57
CA ARG A 183 1.65 -8.74 50.60
C ARG A 183 1.95 -9.89 49.64
N LEU A 184 2.10 -11.11 50.16
CA LEU A 184 2.37 -12.31 49.35
C LEU A 184 1.21 -12.62 48.40
N GLU A 185 -0.04 -12.45 48.85
CA GLU A 185 -1.23 -12.60 48.01
C GLU A 185 -1.29 -11.54 46.90
N LEU A 186 -0.96 -10.27 47.20
CA LEU A 186 -0.87 -9.20 46.21
C LEU A 186 0.24 -9.44 45.18
N THR A 187 1.47 -9.81 45.61
CA THR A 187 2.56 -10.17 44.69
C THR A 187 2.11 -11.31 43.76
N ARG A 188 1.47 -12.35 44.30
CA ARG A 188 1.00 -13.51 43.54
C ARG A 188 -0.18 -13.23 42.60
N SER A 189 -0.94 -12.14 42.79
CA SER A 189 -2.14 -11.81 42.02
C SER A 189 -2.00 -10.62 41.07
N TYR A 190 -0.91 -9.85 41.17
CA TYR A 190 -0.64 -8.69 40.32
C TYR A 190 0.73 -8.68 39.62
N LEU A 191 1.65 -9.60 39.95
CA LEU A 191 2.88 -9.87 39.17
C LEU A 191 2.84 -11.21 38.41
N HIS A 192 1.64 -11.79 38.23
CA HIS A 192 1.36 -13.03 37.48
C HIS A 192 0.09 -12.86 36.64
#